data_AF-A0A1V5GQ81-F1
#
_entry.id   AF-A0A1V5GQ81-F1
#
_cell.length_a   1.000
_cell.length_b   1.000
_cell.length_c   1.000
_cell.angle_alpha   90.00
_cell.angle_beta   90.00
_cell.angle_gamma   90.00
#
_symmetry.space_group_name_H-M   'P 1'
#
loop_
_entity.id
_entity.type
_entity.pdbx_description
1 polymer ?
#
loop_
_entity_poly.entity_id
_entity_poly.type
_entity_poly.pdbx_seq_one_letter_code
_entity_poly.pdbx_strand_id
1 'polypeptide(L)'
;MAVSYKGKRRLTYKGKEYIWSIRENYEGFFADRYNVFHELHITAADKSFLTIFPLRPDYDDDGENYKRIKEYLGIDFDIPEAVTPSFVAMIIEREDRYFVIERHTDKIPQIHIGGGKSYTVMNNVRPILSVEVSETSNPFDTAYIFGKWLCIGSDRKAYFVDIEKAEYHKMDIPMYFGYFREFGGRLYIFTGVGIIALDNDMNKLWQNDSLAVDGVTGGELSDDGKYLTVSCELDPPGGWVDITISIETGR
;
A
#
# COMPACT_ATOMS: atom_id res chain seq x y z
N MET A 1 6.58 5.27 -4.83
CA MET A 1 7.55 6.13 -4.11
C MET A 1 7.85 5.44 -2.79
N ALA A 2 9.09 5.02 -2.56
CA ALA A 2 9.48 4.26 -1.38
C ALA A 2 9.70 5.22 -0.20
N VAL A 3 8.96 5.04 0.89
CA VAL A 3 9.13 5.81 2.12
C VAL A 3 10.12 5.04 3.00
N SER A 4 11.42 5.33 2.91
CA SER A 4 12.37 4.73 3.86
C SER A 4 12.20 5.41 5.22
N TYR A 5 11.73 4.69 6.23
CA TYR A 5 11.70 5.21 7.59
C TYR A 5 13.03 4.98 8.34
N LYS A 6 13.43 5.96 9.16
CA LYS A 6 14.60 5.93 10.08
C LYS A 6 14.19 6.32 11.50
N GLY A 7 13.25 5.60 12.12
CA GLY A 7 13.02 5.71 13.57
C GLY A 7 13.74 4.60 14.31
N LYS A 8 14.58 4.98 15.28
CA LYS A 8 15.19 4.04 16.23
C LYS A 8 14.24 3.86 17.42
N ARG A 9 13.89 2.62 17.74
CA ARG A 9 13.16 2.27 18.98
C ARG A 9 14.12 1.59 19.96
N ARG A 10 13.81 1.69 21.26
CA ARG A 10 14.58 1.10 22.36
C ARG A 10 13.74 0.06 23.08
N LEU A 11 14.33 -1.08 23.43
CA LEU A 11 13.76 -2.12 24.28
C LEU A 11 14.79 -2.54 25.31
N THR A 12 14.36 -2.76 26.55
CA THR A 12 15.20 -3.40 27.56
C THR A 12 14.71 -4.81 27.81
N TYR A 13 15.59 -5.81 27.66
CA TYR A 13 15.29 -7.22 27.92
C TYR A 13 16.44 -7.86 28.69
N LYS A 14 16.13 -8.54 29.80
CA LYS A 14 17.12 -9.10 30.76
C LYS A 14 18.21 -8.08 31.17
N GLY A 15 17.85 -6.81 31.31
CA GLY A 15 18.79 -5.73 31.69
C GLY A 15 19.72 -5.25 30.56
N LYS A 16 19.58 -5.76 29.33
CA LYS A 16 20.28 -5.26 28.14
C LYS A 16 19.37 -4.35 27.32
N GLU A 17 19.90 -3.22 26.84
CA GLU A 17 19.20 -2.31 25.94
C GLU A 17 19.46 -2.69 24.47
N TYR A 18 18.38 -2.79 23.70
CA TYR A 18 18.39 -3.07 22.27
C TYR A 18 17.86 -1.85 21.54
N ILE A 19 18.57 -1.46 20.48
CA ILE A 19 18.10 -0.42 19.56
C ILE A 19 17.80 -1.10 18.24
N TRP A 20 16.58 -0.92 17.73
CA TRP A 20 16.24 -1.40 16.40
C TRP A 20 15.76 -0.30 15.49
N SER A 21 15.95 -0.55 14.20
CA SER A 21 15.38 0.21 13.11
C SER A 21 14.82 -0.75 12.08
N ILE A 22 13.61 -0.50 11.61
CA ILE A 22 13.06 -1.21 10.46
C ILE A 22 13.78 -0.66 9.23
N ARG A 23 14.34 -1.55 8.40
CA ARG A 23 14.85 -1.18 7.09
C ARG A 23 13.90 -1.77 6.07
N GLU A 24 13.17 -0.92 5.37
CA GLU A 24 12.28 -1.37 4.30
C GLU A 24 13.12 -1.52 3.01
N ASN A 25 13.36 -2.76 2.61
CA ASN A 25 13.90 -3.07 1.29
C ASN A 25 12.72 -3.32 0.35
N TYR A 26 12.45 -2.37 -0.55
CA TYR A 26 11.50 -2.56 -1.65
C TYR A 26 12.27 -3.05 -2.87
N GLU A 27 12.29 -4.36 -3.12
CA GLU A 27 12.66 -4.89 -4.44
C GLU A 27 11.39 -5.00 -5.30
N GLY A 28 11.48 -4.53 -6.55
CA GLY A 28 10.35 -4.05 -7.35
C GLY A 28 9.53 -5.08 -8.14
N PHE A 29 8.39 -4.56 -8.65
CA PHE A 29 7.54 -4.93 -9.80
C PHE A 29 7.55 -6.39 -10.32
N PHE A 30 6.47 -7.13 -10.09
CA PHE A 30 5.42 -7.55 -11.06
C PHE A 30 4.29 -8.29 -10.30
N ALA A 31 3.14 -8.44 -10.97
CA ALA A 31 1.81 -8.94 -10.57
C ALA A 31 1.68 -10.00 -9.45
N ASP A 32 0.55 -9.89 -8.76
CA ASP A 32 -0.09 -10.86 -7.86
C ASP A 32 0.64 -11.21 -6.55
N ARG A 33 0.09 -10.66 -5.45
CA ARG A 33 0.42 -10.94 -4.03
C ARG A 33 1.74 -10.31 -3.56
N TYR A 34 1.63 -9.10 -3.00
CA TYR A 34 2.72 -8.53 -2.22
C TYR A 34 2.93 -9.33 -0.92
N ASN A 35 4.03 -10.08 -0.86
CA ASN A 35 4.73 -10.36 0.38
C ASN A 35 5.64 -9.16 0.65
N VAL A 36 5.19 -8.23 1.48
CA VAL A 36 6.10 -7.21 2.04
C VAL A 36 6.92 -7.93 3.11
N PHE A 37 8.14 -8.33 2.76
CA PHE A 37 9.10 -8.80 3.75
C PHE A 37 9.73 -7.57 4.41
N HIS A 38 9.31 -7.27 5.63
CA HIS A 38 10.01 -6.30 6.46
C HIS A 38 11.26 -6.98 7.04
N GLU A 39 12.43 -6.64 6.52
CA GLU A 39 13.69 -6.97 7.21
C GLU A 39 13.87 -6.02 8.40
N LEU A 40 13.51 -6.51 9.59
CA LEU A 40 13.85 -5.80 10.83
C LEU A 40 15.31 -6.07 11.17
N HIS A 41 16.16 -5.04 11.09
CA HIS A 41 17.51 -5.09 11.62
C HIS A 41 17.50 -4.60 13.08
N ILE A 42 17.65 -5.53 14.02
CA ILE A 42 17.96 -5.19 15.42
C ILE A 42 19.47 -5.25 15.58
N THR A 43 20.06 -4.19 16.14
CA THR A 43 21.47 -4.15 16.49
C THR A 43 21.57 -4.07 18.00
N ALA A 44 22.08 -5.13 18.65
CA ALA A 44 22.43 -5.05 20.06
C ALA A 44 23.69 -4.20 20.25
N ALA A 45 23.96 -3.77 21.48
CA ALA A 45 25.14 -2.95 21.81
C ALA A 45 26.49 -3.60 21.41
N ASP A 46 26.52 -4.93 21.24
CA ASP A 46 27.67 -5.72 20.79
C ASP A 46 27.78 -5.89 19.26
N LYS A 47 26.88 -5.28 18.48
CA LYS A 47 26.80 -5.34 17.01
C LYS A 47 26.38 -6.70 16.42
N SER A 48 25.77 -7.59 17.21
CA SER A 48 25.01 -8.72 16.65
C SER A 48 23.83 -8.21 15.79
N PHE A 49 23.54 -8.92 14.70
CA PHE A 49 22.45 -8.58 13.77
C PHE A 49 21.33 -9.59 13.85
N LEU A 50 20.11 -9.09 13.94
CA LEU A 50 18.92 -9.89 13.75
C LEU A 50 18.27 -9.62 12.39
N THR A 51 17.74 -10.67 11.76
CA THR A 51 16.75 -10.59 10.68
C THR A 51 15.44 -11.24 11.15
N ILE A 52 14.33 -10.52 11.08
CA ILE A 52 12.98 -11.07 11.32
C ILE A 52 12.26 -11.23 9.99
N PHE A 53 11.51 -12.33 9.84
CA PHE A 53 10.55 -12.51 8.75
C PHE A 53 9.14 -12.24 9.29
N PRO A 54 8.34 -11.33 8.70
CA PRO A 54 6.95 -11.18 9.09
C PRO A 54 6.16 -12.41 8.67
N LEU A 55 5.34 -12.92 9.59
CA LEU A 55 4.37 -13.98 9.32
C LEU A 55 3.00 -13.34 9.18
N ARG A 56 2.23 -13.74 8.16
CA ARG A 56 0.81 -13.39 8.04
C ARG A 56 0.00 -14.25 9.02
N PRO A 57 -0.60 -13.67 10.09
CA PRO A 57 -1.36 -14.45 11.08
C PRO A 57 -2.72 -14.93 10.56
N ASP A 58 -3.22 -14.30 9.50
CA ASP A 58 -4.51 -14.52 8.84
C ASP A 58 -4.61 -15.86 8.08
N TYR A 59 -3.57 -16.71 8.15
CA TYR A 59 -3.51 -18.02 7.50
C TYR A 59 -3.09 -19.16 8.45
N ASP A 60 -3.25 -18.98 9.77
CA ASP A 60 -2.81 -19.98 10.75
C ASP A 60 -3.94 -20.48 11.68
N ASP A 61 -5.10 -20.80 11.10
CA ASP A 61 -6.25 -21.34 11.84
C ASP A 61 -5.96 -22.70 12.49
N ASP A 62 -4.94 -23.42 12.01
CA ASP A 62 -4.55 -24.76 12.47
C ASP A 62 -3.18 -24.82 13.18
N GLY A 63 -2.49 -23.68 13.30
CA GLY A 63 -1.16 -23.59 13.90
C GLY A 63 -0.03 -24.21 13.07
N GLU A 64 -0.25 -24.51 11.78
CA GLU A 64 0.77 -25.02 10.86
C GLU A 64 1.93 -24.04 10.63
N ASN A 65 1.69 -22.72 10.58
CA ASN A 65 2.79 -21.77 10.48
C ASN A 65 3.64 -21.79 11.75
N TYR A 66 3.03 -21.86 12.94
CA TYR A 66 3.76 -22.08 14.19
C TYR A 66 4.56 -23.39 14.20
N LYS A 67 4.02 -24.51 13.70
CA LYS A 67 4.77 -25.77 13.57
C LYS A 67 5.95 -25.64 12.62
N ARG A 68 5.76 -25.03 11.45
CA ARG A 68 6.84 -24.77 10.48
C ARG A 68 7.93 -23.88 11.06
N ILE A 69 7.58 -22.91 11.90
CA ILE A 69 8.55 -22.09 12.63
C ILE A 69 9.30 -22.91 13.66
N LYS A 70 8.60 -23.76 14.44
CA LYS A 70 9.26 -24.70 15.37
C LYS A 70 10.24 -25.61 14.65
N GLU A 71 9.84 -26.18 13.51
CA GLU A 71 10.67 -27.05 12.68
C GLU A 71 11.86 -26.30 12.06
N TYR A 72 11.61 -25.13 11.45
CA TYR A 72 12.65 -24.32 10.80
C TYR A 72 13.67 -23.76 11.80
N LEU A 73 13.19 -23.31 12.97
CA LEU A 73 14.05 -22.77 14.03
C LEU A 73 14.66 -23.86 14.92
N GLY A 74 14.10 -25.08 14.92
CA GLY A 74 14.51 -26.16 15.81
C GLY A 74 14.30 -25.83 17.29
N ILE A 75 13.31 -24.99 17.61
CA ILE A 75 13.05 -24.50 18.97
C ILE A 75 11.62 -24.88 19.34
N ASP A 76 11.49 -25.58 20.47
CA ASP A 76 10.20 -25.87 21.06
C ASP A 76 9.80 -24.74 22.01
N PHE A 77 8.68 -24.09 21.74
CA PHE A 77 8.12 -23.05 22.58
C PHE A 77 6.63 -23.33 22.83
N ASP A 78 6.18 -23.12 24.06
CA ASP A 78 4.77 -23.23 24.41
C ASP A 78 4.03 -21.97 23.96
N ILE A 79 2.96 -22.15 23.19
CA ILE A 79 2.01 -21.08 22.92
C ILE A 79 1.11 -21.03 24.16
N PRO A 80 1.07 -19.92 24.94
CA PRO A 80 0.18 -19.88 26.10
C PRO A 80 -1.27 -20.03 25.62
N GLU A 81 -1.98 -21.04 26.13
CA GLU A 81 -3.36 -21.40 25.71
C GLU A 81 -4.38 -20.24 25.84
N ALA A 82 -4.02 -19.16 26.52
CA ALA A 82 -4.86 -17.98 26.68
C ALA A 82 -4.02 -16.70 26.67
N VAL A 83 -3.38 -16.36 25.55
CA VAL A 83 -2.97 -14.95 25.36
C VAL A 83 -4.19 -14.16 24.92
N THR A 84 -4.75 -13.42 25.86
CA THR A 84 -5.72 -12.35 25.61
C THR A 84 -5.15 -11.37 24.56
N PRO A 85 -6.02 -10.65 23.83
CA PRO A 85 -5.65 -10.17 22.49
C PRO A 85 -4.44 -9.21 22.51
N SER A 86 -4.21 -8.47 23.58
CA SER A 86 -3.57 -7.16 23.49
C SER A 86 -2.10 -7.10 23.06
N PHE A 87 -1.29 -8.16 23.20
CA PHE A 87 0.12 -8.15 22.76
C PHE A 87 0.73 -9.54 22.93
N VAL A 88 1.28 -10.11 21.86
CA VAL A 88 2.37 -11.10 22.00
C VAL A 88 3.58 -10.40 21.39
N ALA A 89 4.71 -10.40 22.10
CA ALA A 89 6.04 -10.16 21.54
C ALA A 89 6.86 -11.39 21.89
N MET A 90 6.98 -12.33 20.95
CA MET A 90 7.81 -13.51 21.19
C MET A 90 9.27 -13.18 20.89
N ILE A 91 10.09 -13.19 21.95
CA ILE A 91 11.54 -13.05 21.86
C ILE A 91 12.18 -14.44 21.86
N ILE A 92 12.58 -14.91 20.69
CA ILE A 92 13.34 -16.15 20.53
C ILE A 92 14.83 -15.82 20.58
N GLU A 93 15.57 -16.42 21.51
CA GLU A 93 17.03 -16.26 21.65
C GLU A 93 17.73 -17.46 20.98
N ARG A 94 18.45 -17.23 19.88
CA ARG A 94 19.25 -18.27 19.20
C ARG A 94 20.56 -17.67 18.72
N GLU A 95 21.69 -18.15 19.25
CA GLU A 95 23.03 -17.79 18.75
C GLU A 95 23.20 -16.25 18.55
N ASP A 96 22.92 -15.47 19.60
CA ASP A 96 23.00 -14.00 19.62
C ASP A 96 21.98 -13.24 18.74
N ARG A 97 20.87 -13.90 18.36
CA ARG A 97 19.74 -13.30 17.64
C ARG A 97 18.47 -13.35 18.49
N TYR A 98 17.72 -12.24 18.52
CA TYR A 98 16.43 -12.09 19.22
C TYR A 98 15.28 -12.18 18.20
N PHE A 99 14.01 -12.40 18.50
CA PHE A 99 12.93 -12.16 17.52
C PHE A 99 11.86 -11.30 18.18
N VAL A 100 10.99 -10.63 17.44
CA VAL A 100 9.85 -9.89 18.01
C VAL A 100 8.69 -10.07 17.04
N ILE A 101 7.73 -10.90 17.43
CA ILE A 101 6.48 -11.09 16.70
C ILE A 101 5.42 -10.27 17.43
N GLU A 102 4.97 -9.14 16.89
CA GLU A 102 3.96 -8.26 17.50
C GLU A 102 2.56 -8.64 17.00
N ARG A 103 1.67 -9.08 17.89
CA ARG A 103 0.25 -9.31 17.57
C ARG A 103 -0.56 -8.03 17.82
N HIS A 104 -1.02 -7.37 16.76
CA HIS A 104 -2.00 -6.28 16.86
C HIS A 104 -3.42 -6.86 16.86
N THR A 105 -4.17 -6.65 17.94
CA THR A 105 -5.55 -7.16 18.08
C THR A 105 -6.60 -6.08 18.19
N ASP A 106 -6.22 -4.82 17.97
CA ASP A 106 -7.21 -3.78 17.84
C ASP A 106 -8.06 -4.11 16.63
N LYS A 107 -9.38 -4.13 16.81
CA LYS A 107 -10.31 -4.14 15.68
C LYS A 107 -10.05 -2.88 14.89
N ILE A 108 -9.32 -3.01 13.79
CA ILE A 108 -9.13 -1.90 12.86
C ILE A 108 -10.48 -1.59 12.20
N PRO A 109 -10.80 -0.32 11.93
CA PRO A 109 -11.93 0.03 11.08
C PRO A 109 -11.88 -0.76 9.76
N GLN A 110 -13.03 -1.27 9.35
CA GLN A 110 -13.20 -2.02 8.11
C GLN A 110 -14.30 -1.37 7.28
N ILE A 111 -14.04 -1.20 5.98
CA ILE A 111 -15.03 -0.74 5.01
C ILE A 111 -15.22 -1.82 3.96
N HIS A 112 -16.45 -2.31 3.83
CA HIS A 112 -16.84 -3.26 2.79
C HIS A 112 -17.60 -2.52 1.70
N ILE A 113 -16.92 -2.23 0.60
CA ILE A 113 -17.49 -1.62 -0.61
C ILE A 113 -17.98 -2.70 -1.57
N GLY A 114 -17.36 -3.87 -1.54
CA GLY A 114 -17.70 -5.04 -2.35
C GLY A 114 -17.37 -6.36 -1.64
N GLY A 115 -16.88 -7.34 -2.39
CA GLY A 115 -16.51 -8.67 -1.88
C GLY A 115 -15.34 -9.27 -2.65
N GLY A 116 -14.18 -8.62 -2.63
CA GLY A 116 -13.03 -8.99 -3.45
C GLY A 116 -11.70 -8.53 -2.88
N LYS A 117 -10.96 -7.71 -3.63
CA LYS A 117 -9.61 -7.29 -3.26
C LYS A 117 -9.63 -6.41 -2.00
N SER A 118 -8.77 -6.76 -1.05
CA SER A 118 -8.61 -6.02 0.20
C SER A 118 -7.34 -5.17 0.20
N TYR A 119 -7.45 -3.95 0.74
CA TYR A 119 -6.38 -2.98 0.91
C TYR A 119 -6.28 -2.60 2.38
N THR A 120 -5.09 -2.71 2.97
CA THR A 120 -4.83 -2.34 4.36
C THR A 120 -3.92 -1.12 4.42
N VAL A 121 -4.37 -0.05 5.09
CA VAL A 121 -3.55 1.12 5.36
C VAL A 121 -2.75 0.88 6.64
N MET A 122 -1.44 1.05 6.53
CA MET A 122 -0.50 0.89 7.64
C MET A 122 -0.02 2.27 8.10
N ASN A 123 -0.04 2.51 9.41
CA ASN A 123 0.71 3.61 10.03
C ASN A 123 1.94 3.01 10.73
N ASN A 124 3.09 3.12 10.07
CA ASN A 124 4.28 2.34 10.37
C ASN A 124 3.96 0.83 10.28
N VAL A 125 3.98 0.13 11.41
CA VAL A 125 3.69 -1.31 11.50
C VAL A 125 2.27 -1.62 11.95
N ARG A 126 1.49 -0.61 12.33
CA ARG A 126 0.14 -0.80 12.85
C ARG A 126 -0.87 -0.64 11.72
N PRO A 127 -1.70 -1.65 11.42
CA PRO A 127 -2.82 -1.45 10.52
C PRO A 127 -3.80 -0.45 11.17
N ILE A 128 -4.29 0.51 10.39
CA ILE A 128 -5.21 1.54 10.87
C ILE A 128 -6.56 1.54 10.13
N LEU A 129 -6.64 0.90 8.98
CA LEU A 129 -7.86 0.79 8.19
C LEU A 129 -7.73 -0.39 7.22
N SER A 130 -8.81 -1.15 7.02
CA SER A 130 -8.93 -2.14 5.96
C SER A 130 -10.11 -1.80 5.06
N VAL A 131 -9.93 -1.87 3.75
CA VAL A 131 -10.95 -1.57 2.75
C VAL A 131 -11.03 -2.72 1.77
N GLU A 132 -12.21 -3.31 1.64
CA GLU A 132 -12.51 -4.35 0.66
C GLU A 132 -13.35 -3.75 -0.47
N VAL A 133 -12.88 -3.91 -1.70
CA VAL A 133 -13.61 -3.52 -2.91
C VAL A 133 -13.93 -4.77 -3.74
N SER A 134 -14.94 -4.66 -4.61
CA SER A 134 -15.25 -5.74 -5.55
C SER A 134 -14.02 -6.08 -6.40
N GLU A 135 -13.78 -7.37 -6.60
CA GLU A 135 -12.77 -7.82 -7.55
C GLU A 135 -13.27 -7.52 -8.97
N THR A 136 -12.37 -7.05 -9.82
CA THR A 136 -12.66 -6.83 -11.23
C THR A 136 -11.60 -7.51 -12.08
N SER A 137 -11.94 -7.77 -13.35
CA SER A 137 -11.00 -8.30 -14.32
C SER A 137 -10.09 -7.21 -14.92
N ASN A 138 -10.15 -5.97 -14.43
CA ASN A 138 -9.32 -4.89 -14.96
C ASN A 138 -7.87 -5.07 -14.46
N PRO A 139 -6.88 -5.23 -15.36
CA PRO A 139 -5.47 -5.42 -14.97
C PRO A 139 -4.87 -4.19 -14.28
N PHE A 140 -5.56 -3.05 -14.31
CA PHE A 140 -5.09 -1.78 -13.77
C PHE A 140 -5.54 -1.51 -12.33
N ASP A 141 -6.25 -2.44 -11.68
CA ASP A 141 -6.75 -2.26 -10.32
C ASP A 141 -5.63 -1.97 -9.30
N THR A 142 -5.61 -0.74 -8.79
CA THR A 142 -4.53 -0.23 -7.93
C THR A 142 -5.05 0.65 -6.81
N ALA A 143 -4.17 0.92 -5.84
CA ALA A 143 -4.42 1.87 -4.77
C ALA A 143 -3.26 2.86 -4.63
N TYR A 144 -3.59 4.07 -4.18
CA TYR A 144 -2.67 5.19 -4.02
C TYR A 144 -3.04 5.99 -2.77
N ILE A 145 -2.03 6.45 -2.03
CA ILE A 145 -2.25 7.35 -0.88
C ILE A 145 -2.01 8.77 -1.34
N PHE A 146 -3.00 9.63 -1.15
CA PHE A 146 -2.92 11.05 -1.46
C PHE A 146 -3.42 11.88 -0.27
N GLY A 147 -2.50 12.48 0.48
CA GLY A 147 -2.82 13.15 1.73
C GLY A 147 -3.49 12.19 2.73
N LYS A 148 -4.71 12.52 3.16
CA LYS A 148 -5.53 11.69 4.06
C LYS A 148 -6.37 10.63 3.36
N TRP A 149 -6.25 10.51 2.04
CA TRP A 149 -7.11 9.65 1.23
C TRP A 149 -6.38 8.37 0.83
N LEU A 150 -7.06 7.23 1.01
CA LEU A 150 -6.79 6.01 0.25
C LEU A 150 -7.65 6.05 -1.01
N CYS A 151 -7.01 6.24 -2.15
CA CYS A 151 -7.62 6.26 -3.46
C CYS A 151 -7.49 4.87 -4.10
N ILE A 152 -8.60 4.23 -4.47
CA ILE A 152 -8.62 2.90 -5.08
C ILE A 152 -9.27 3.03 -6.45
N GLY A 153 -8.55 2.68 -7.50
CA GLY A 153 -9.07 2.63 -8.87
C GLY A 153 -9.39 1.19 -9.22
N SER A 154 -10.60 0.95 -9.73
CA SER A 154 -11.03 -0.39 -10.10
C SER A 154 -12.08 -0.36 -11.21
N ASP A 155 -11.79 -1.01 -12.34
CA ASP A 155 -12.66 -1.01 -13.54
C ASP A 155 -13.21 0.39 -13.87
N ARG A 156 -14.53 0.62 -13.77
CA ARG A 156 -15.19 1.89 -14.09
C ARG A 156 -15.45 2.78 -12.88
N LYS A 157 -14.71 2.56 -11.80
CA LYS A 157 -14.92 3.25 -10.52
C LYS A 157 -13.59 3.72 -9.93
N ALA A 158 -13.64 4.83 -9.22
CA ALA A 158 -12.64 5.22 -8.24
C ALA A 158 -13.34 5.39 -6.87
N TYR A 159 -12.69 4.91 -5.83
CA TYR A 159 -13.12 5.05 -4.45
C TYR A 159 -12.11 5.92 -3.71
N PHE A 160 -12.61 6.88 -2.93
CA PHE A 160 -11.77 7.74 -2.12
C PHE A 160 -12.20 7.61 -0.67
N VAL A 161 -11.32 7.02 0.12
CA VAL A 161 -11.57 6.68 1.52
C VAL A 161 -10.81 7.63 2.41
N ASP A 162 -11.52 8.40 3.24
CA ASP A 162 -10.91 9.23 4.27
C ASP A 162 -10.36 8.31 5.36
N ILE A 163 -9.03 8.21 5.45
CA ILE A 163 -8.35 7.26 6.32
C ILE A 163 -8.66 7.54 7.79
N GLU A 164 -8.85 8.81 8.16
CA GLU A 164 -9.08 9.23 9.54
C GLU A 164 -10.53 8.98 9.97
N LYS A 165 -11.48 9.21 9.05
CA LYS A 165 -12.91 9.07 9.34
C LYS A 165 -13.47 7.68 9.07
N ALA A 166 -12.74 6.85 8.31
CA ALA A 166 -13.24 5.59 7.79
C ALA A 166 -14.55 5.75 6.99
N GLU A 167 -14.66 6.86 6.25
CA GLU A 167 -15.77 7.16 5.34
C GLU A 167 -15.27 7.13 3.91
N TYR A 168 -16.14 6.87 2.94
CA TYR A 168 -15.75 6.88 1.53
C TYR A 168 -16.81 7.49 0.63
N HIS A 169 -16.36 7.94 -0.53
CA HIS A 169 -17.24 8.22 -1.66
C HIS A 169 -16.68 7.58 -2.93
N LYS A 170 -17.54 7.47 -3.94
CA LYS A 170 -17.25 6.82 -5.21
C LYS A 170 -17.42 7.79 -6.37
N MET A 171 -16.62 7.60 -7.41
CA MET A 171 -16.71 8.32 -8.67
C MET A 171 -16.75 7.33 -9.83
N ASP A 172 -17.60 7.62 -10.81
CA ASP A 172 -17.66 6.86 -12.05
C ASP A 172 -16.56 7.31 -13.00
N ILE A 173 -15.86 6.34 -13.58
CA ILE A 173 -14.73 6.55 -14.47
C ILE A 173 -15.16 6.22 -15.91
N PRO A 174 -14.91 7.13 -16.87
CA PRO A 174 -15.11 6.87 -18.29
C PRO A 174 -14.27 5.67 -18.77
N MET A 175 -14.90 4.80 -19.55
CA MET A 175 -14.31 3.58 -20.12
C MET A 175 -13.72 2.59 -19.10
N TYR A 176 -12.49 2.79 -18.64
CA TYR A 176 -11.84 2.03 -17.57
C TYR A 176 -10.80 2.89 -16.85
N PHE A 177 -10.49 2.55 -15.61
CA PHE A 177 -9.41 3.11 -14.82
C PHE A 177 -8.06 2.63 -15.35
N GLY A 178 -7.11 3.56 -15.52
CA GLY A 178 -5.72 3.28 -15.87
C GLY A 178 -4.80 3.40 -14.64
N TYR A 179 -4.57 4.60 -14.13
CA TYR A 179 -3.74 4.79 -12.93
C TYR A 179 -3.92 6.18 -12.30
N PHE A 180 -3.39 6.34 -11.08
CA PHE A 180 -3.29 7.61 -10.39
C PHE A 180 -1.91 8.28 -10.59
N ARG A 181 -1.89 9.61 -10.67
CA ARG A 181 -0.69 10.43 -10.58
C ARG A 181 -0.94 11.69 -9.77
N GLU A 182 0.08 12.15 -9.07
CA GLU A 182 0.06 13.45 -8.39
C GLU A 182 0.92 14.44 -9.17
N PHE A 183 0.38 15.62 -9.44
CA PHE A 183 1.12 16.75 -10.00
C PHE A 183 0.69 18.07 -9.35
N GLY A 184 1.65 18.85 -8.84
CA GLY A 184 1.36 20.17 -8.27
C GLY A 184 0.36 20.15 -7.12
N GLY A 185 0.36 19.10 -6.28
CA GLY A 185 -0.56 18.94 -5.15
C GLY A 185 -2.01 18.64 -5.56
N ARG A 186 -2.22 18.09 -6.76
CA ARG A 186 -3.50 17.60 -7.26
C ARG A 186 -3.38 16.13 -7.64
N LEU A 187 -4.46 15.39 -7.49
CA LEU A 187 -4.55 14.01 -7.93
C LEU A 187 -5.20 13.93 -9.32
N TYR A 188 -4.62 13.13 -10.20
CA TYR A 188 -5.11 12.89 -11.55
C TYR A 188 -5.43 11.42 -11.71
N ILE A 189 -6.56 11.14 -12.33
CA ILE A 189 -6.99 9.81 -12.73
C ILE A 189 -6.87 9.71 -14.23
N PHE A 190 -5.98 8.85 -14.68
CA PHE A 190 -5.85 8.49 -16.09
C PHE A 190 -6.85 7.37 -16.38
N THR A 191 -7.61 7.53 -17.46
CA THR A 191 -8.71 6.66 -17.85
C THR A 191 -8.49 6.14 -19.27
N GLY A 192 -9.35 5.22 -19.72
CA GLY A 192 -9.34 4.72 -21.09
C GLY A 192 -9.58 5.79 -22.16
N VAL A 193 -10.12 6.97 -21.83
CA VAL A 193 -10.46 8.00 -22.83
C VAL A 193 -9.97 9.40 -22.50
N GLY A 194 -9.39 9.60 -21.32
CA GLY A 194 -9.05 10.94 -20.84
C GLY A 194 -8.54 10.97 -19.41
N ILE A 195 -8.62 12.15 -18.80
CA ILE A 195 -8.03 12.46 -17.50
C ILE A 195 -9.05 13.22 -16.64
N ILE A 196 -9.10 12.88 -15.36
CA ILE A 196 -9.89 13.59 -14.34
C ILE A 196 -8.91 14.22 -13.35
N ALA A 197 -9.03 15.52 -13.09
CA ALA A 197 -8.24 16.21 -12.08
C ALA A 197 -9.07 16.48 -10.82
N LEU A 198 -8.47 16.20 -9.67
CA LEU A 198 -9.09 16.32 -8.35
C LEU A 198 -8.27 17.23 -7.44
N ASP A 199 -8.95 17.95 -6.54
CA ASP A 199 -8.31 18.71 -5.46
C ASP A 199 -7.95 17.82 -4.25
N ASN A 200 -7.44 18.42 -3.17
CA ASN A 200 -7.06 17.72 -1.94
C ASN A 200 -8.25 17.12 -1.16
N ASP A 201 -9.46 17.50 -1.50
CA ASP A 201 -10.70 17.01 -0.90
C ASP A 201 -11.45 16.05 -1.83
N MET A 202 -10.80 15.62 -2.92
CA MET A 202 -11.35 14.72 -3.95
C MET A 202 -12.53 15.31 -4.73
N ASN A 203 -12.69 16.63 -4.72
CA ASN A 203 -13.63 17.29 -5.61
C ASN A 203 -13.06 17.34 -7.03
N LYS A 204 -13.92 17.09 -8.00
CA LYS A 204 -13.56 17.18 -9.42
C LYS A 204 -13.35 18.63 -9.82
N LEU A 205 -12.11 18.95 -10.23
CA LEU A 205 -11.74 20.27 -10.78
C LEU A 205 -12.12 20.35 -12.25
N TRP A 206 -11.70 19.37 -13.04
CA TRP A 206 -12.03 19.24 -14.45
C TRP A 206 -11.90 17.78 -14.90
N GLN A 207 -12.45 17.51 -16.08
CA GLN A 207 -12.35 16.23 -16.75
C GLN A 207 -12.32 16.46 -18.26
N ASN A 208 -11.50 15.69 -18.96
CA ASN A 208 -11.66 15.44 -20.38
C ASN A 208 -11.87 13.93 -20.61
N ASP A 209 -12.68 13.60 -21.61
CA ASP A 209 -13.12 12.23 -21.90
C ASP A 209 -13.01 11.89 -23.40
N SER A 210 -12.18 12.66 -24.10
CA SER A 210 -11.99 12.56 -25.55
C SER A 210 -10.53 12.75 -25.97
N LEU A 211 -9.58 12.41 -25.09
CA LEU A 211 -8.14 12.44 -25.43
C LEU A 211 -7.69 11.19 -26.15
N ALA A 212 -8.30 10.04 -25.86
CA ALA A 212 -7.96 8.75 -26.41
C ALA A 212 -9.21 7.94 -26.76
N VAL A 213 -9.04 6.93 -27.60
CA VAL A 213 -10.05 5.91 -27.88
C VAL A 213 -9.86 4.69 -26.98
N ASP A 214 -8.60 4.35 -26.65
CA ASP A 214 -8.27 3.16 -25.85
C ASP A 214 -6.98 3.32 -25.03
N GLY A 215 -6.99 4.32 -24.14
CA GLY A 215 -5.99 4.48 -23.09
C GLY A 215 -5.25 5.81 -23.16
N VAL A 216 -5.08 6.41 -21.99
CA VAL A 216 -4.16 7.52 -21.77
C VAL A 216 -3.06 7.06 -20.82
N THR A 217 -1.81 7.25 -21.21
CA THR A 217 -0.63 6.87 -20.42
C THR A 217 0.41 8.00 -20.35
N GLY A 218 1.47 7.79 -19.57
CA GLY A 218 2.53 8.77 -19.33
C GLY A 218 2.13 9.90 -18.38
N GLY A 219 2.57 11.11 -18.72
CA GLY A 219 2.43 12.31 -17.90
C GLY A 219 3.79 12.89 -17.54
N GLU A 220 4.29 13.76 -18.41
CA GLU A 220 5.46 14.60 -18.16
C GLU A 220 5.03 16.05 -17.98
N LEU A 221 5.42 16.64 -16.85
CA LEU A 221 5.21 18.05 -16.59
C LEU A 221 6.14 18.90 -17.44
N SER A 222 5.62 19.99 -18.00
CA SER A 222 6.46 21.05 -18.56
C SER A 222 7.34 21.68 -17.47
N ASP A 223 8.46 22.29 -17.88
CA ASP A 223 9.40 22.96 -16.95
C ASP A 223 8.74 24.05 -16.09
N ASP A 224 7.70 24.70 -16.62
CA ASP A 224 6.93 25.73 -15.89
C ASP A 224 5.75 25.15 -15.08
N GLY A 225 5.55 23.84 -15.12
CA GLY A 225 4.52 23.10 -14.38
C GLY A 225 3.08 23.38 -14.83
N LYS A 226 2.86 24.04 -15.97
CA LYS A 226 1.52 24.43 -16.44
C LYS A 226 0.89 23.42 -17.38
N TYR A 227 1.70 22.61 -18.03
CA TYR A 227 1.25 21.67 -19.04
C TYR A 227 1.68 20.26 -18.68
N LEU A 228 0.88 19.30 -19.12
CA LEU A 228 1.12 17.88 -18.99
C LEU A 228 1.11 17.26 -20.39
N THR A 229 2.21 16.65 -20.79
CA THR A 229 2.28 15.83 -22.01
C THR A 229 1.95 14.39 -21.65
N VAL A 230 0.95 13.83 -22.33
CA VAL A 230 0.46 12.47 -22.14
C VAL A 230 0.43 11.74 -23.48
N SER A 231 0.54 10.42 -23.46
CA SER A 231 0.44 9.60 -24.67
C SER A 231 -0.94 8.99 -24.74
N CYS A 232 -1.63 9.17 -25.87
CA CYS A 232 -3.02 8.80 -26.07
C CYS A 232 -3.15 7.80 -27.23
N GLU A 233 -3.79 6.67 -27.01
CA GLU A 233 -4.08 5.68 -28.05
C GLU A 233 -5.33 6.10 -28.85
N LEU A 234 -5.12 6.60 -30.07
CA LEU A 234 -6.19 7.13 -30.93
C LEU A 234 -6.64 6.14 -32.02
N ASP A 235 -5.82 5.14 -32.35
CA ASP A 235 -6.09 4.13 -33.37
C ASP A 235 -5.55 2.75 -32.93
N PRO A 236 -6.24 2.09 -31.98
CA PRO A 236 -5.72 0.88 -31.36
C PRO A 236 -5.68 -0.31 -32.32
N PRO A 237 -4.66 -1.19 -32.21
CA PRO A 237 -3.50 -1.06 -31.33
C PRO A 237 -2.34 -0.28 -31.98
N GLY A 238 -1.69 0.60 -31.21
CA GLY A 238 -0.38 1.18 -31.55
C GLY A 238 -0.41 2.62 -32.10
N GLY A 239 -1.58 3.20 -32.34
CA GLY A 239 -1.79 4.59 -32.73
C GLY A 239 -1.61 5.59 -31.59
N TRP A 240 -0.52 5.46 -30.82
CA TRP A 240 -0.17 6.35 -29.72
C TRP A 240 0.31 7.70 -30.25
N VAL A 241 -0.32 8.77 -29.76
CA VAL A 241 0.02 10.16 -30.10
C VAL A 241 0.20 10.95 -28.81
N ASP A 242 1.28 11.72 -28.73
CA ASP A 242 1.51 12.60 -27.60
C ASP A 242 0.66 13.87 -27.72
N ILE A 243 -0.09 14.17 -26.65
CA ILE A 243 -0.96 15.34 -26.54
C ILE A 243 -0.55 16.12 -25.30
N THR A 244 -0.40 17.43 -25.45
CA THR A 244 -0.14 18.34 -24.34
C THR A 244 -1.43 19.03 -23.91
N ILE A 245 -1.73 18.98 -22.62
CA ILE A 245 -2.91 19.63 -22.03
C ILE A 245 -2.51 20.60 -20.91
N SER A 246 -3.32 21.63 -20.71
CA SER A 246 -3.24 22.51 -19.55
C SER A 246 -3.64 21.77 -18.28
N ILE A 247 -2.81 21.86 -17.24
CA ILE A 247 -3.12 21.32 -15.91
C ILE A 247 -4.24 22.09 -15.20
N GLU A 248 -4.41 23.36 -15.55
CA GLU A 248 -5.44 24.19 -14.94
C GLU A 248 -6.84 23.85 -15.47
N THR A 249 -6.94 23.53 -16.76
CA THR A 249 -8.23 23.47 -17.47
C THR A 249 -8.54 22.13 -18.13
N GLY A 250 -7.54 21.25 -18.30
CA GLY A 250 -7.67 19.98 -19.01
C GLY A 250 -7.84 20.10 -20.54
N ARG A 251 -7.56 21.29 -21.10
CA ARG A 251 -7.65 21.59 -22.54
C ARG A 251 -6.29 21.64 -23.21
#